data_AF-A0A7X9PG11-F1
#
_entry.id   AF-A0A7X9PG11-F1
#
_cell.length_a   1.000
_cell.length_b   1.000
_cell.length_c   1.000
_cell.angle_alpha   90.00
_cell.angle_beta   90.00
_cell.angle_gamma   90.00
#
_symmetry.space_group_name_H-M   'P 1'
#
loop_
_entity.id
_entity.type
_entity.pdbx_description
1 polymer ?
#
loop_
_entity_poly.entity_id
_entity_poly.type
_entity_poly.pdbx_seq_one_letter_code
_entity_poly.pdbx_strand_id
1 'polypeptide(L)'
;MPLSWNEIKTRAISFSKEWENETSEDAEAKSFWDGFFDVFGMTRRRLASFEHEVEKRGGGKGYVDLFWPGMLLVEHKSRGKSLDKAHDQAFDYFPGIKEKDLPKYVLVSD
;
A
#
# COMPACT_ATOMS: atom_id res chain seq x y z
N MET A 1 8.21 -21.44 10.53
CA MET A 1 7.58 -21.05 11.81
C MET A 1 7.09 -19.61 11.66
N PRO A 2 5.96 -19.23 12.26
CA PRO A 2 5.53 -17.83 12.29
C PRO A 2 6.60 -16.98 12.98
N LEU A 3 6.78 -15.72 12.55
CA LEU A 3 7.72 -14.80 13.17
C LEU A 3 7.36 -14.57 14.64
N SER A 4 8.37 -14.44 15.49
CA SER A 4 8.16 -14.05 16.89
C SER A 4 7.86 -12.54 16.99
N TRP A 5 7.15 -12.12 18.04
CA TRP A 5 6.92 -10.70 18.30
C TRP A 5 8.21 -9.89 18.44
N ASN A 6 9.26 -10.48 19.01
CA ASN A 6 10.57 -9.84 19.10
C ASN A 6 11.20 -9.62 17.72
N GLU A 7 11.03 -10.58 16.81
CA GLU A 7 11.54 -10.45 15.45
C GLU A 7 10.77 -9.38 14.66
N ILE A 8 9.43 -9.38 14.75
CA ILE A 8 8.59 -8.32 14.15
C ILE A 8 9.00 -6.94 14.69
N LYS A 9 9.20 -6.81 16.01
CA LYS A 9 9.64 -5.56 16.63
C LYS A 9 11.00 -5.11 16.10
N THR A 10 11.97 -6.01 16.02
CA THR A 10 13.30 -5.69 15.48
C THR A 10 13.22 -5.22 14.04
N ARG A 11 12.46 -5.93 13.19
CA ARG A 11 12.27 -5.56 11.78
C ARG A 11 11.57 -4.21 11.64
N ALA A 12 10.54 -3.95 12.44
CA ALA A 12 9.82 -2.68 12.44
C ALA A 12 10.73 -1.49 12.80
N ILE A 13 11.64 -1.67 13.76
CA ILE A 13 12.62 -0.64 14.13
C ILE A 13 13.62 -0.40 12.98
N SER A 14 14.13 -1.46 12.35
CA SER A 14 15.04 -1.33 11.21
C SER A 14 14.36 -0.62 10.04
N PHE A 15 13.13 -1.03 9.70
CA PHE A 15 12.30 -0.38 8.69
C PHE A 15 12.12 1.10 8.97
N SER A 16 11.69 1.46 10.17
CA SER A 16 11.49 2.88 10.53
C SER A 16 12.75 3.73 10.37
N LYS A 17 13.94 3.17 10.64
CA LYS A 17 15.21 3.90 10.51
C LYS A 17 15.66 4.03 9.06
N GLU A 18 15.44 2.98 8.26
CA GLU A 18 15.79 2.98 6.83
C GLU A 18 15.00 4.05 6.08
N TRP A 19 13.71 4.19 6.39
CA TRP A 19 12.78 5.06 5.68
C TRP A 19 12.58 6.44 6.32
N GLU A 20 13.25 6.76 7.43
CA GLU A 20 12.98 7.98 8.23
C GLU A 20 13.19 9.30 7.47
N ASN A 21 14.08 9.31 6.48
CA ASN A 21 14.47 10.49 5.71
C ASN A 21 14.03 10.43 4.25
N GLU A 22 13.29 9.38 3.84
CA GLU A 22 12.85 9.25 2.45
C GLU A 22 11.77 10.31 2.13
N THR A 23 11.79 10.79 0.89
CA THR A 23 10.96 11.91 0.43
C THR A 23 10.36 11.73 -0.96
N SER A 24 10.84 10.75 -1.74
CA SER A 24 10.55 10.60 -3.17
C SER A 24 9.51 9.51 -3.46
N GLU A 25 8.38 9.89 -4.07
CA GLU A 25 7.27 9.01 -4.47
C GLU A 25 7.64 8.03 -5.59
N ASP A 26 8.34 8.51 -6.63
CA ASP A 26 8.52 7.76 -7.87
C ASP A 26 9.65 6.72 -7.83
N ALA A 27 10.65 6.92 -6.98
CA ALA A 27 11.83 6.04 -6.96
C ALA A 27 11.65 4.83 -6.03
N GLU A 28 10.97 5.01 -4.89
CA GLU A 28 11.09 4.04 -3.79
C GLU A 28 9.77 3.58 -3.16
N ALA A 29 8.58 4.04 -3.59
CA ALA A 29 7.31 3.58 -3.00
C ALA A 29 7.14 2.05 -3.05
N LYS A 30 7.58 1.42 -4.14
CA LYS A 30 7.58 -0.05 -4.27
C LYS A 30 8.52 -0.72 -3.26
N SER A 31 9.70 -0.16 -3.05
CA SER A 31 10.70 -0.64 -2.09
C SER A 31 10.23 -0.44 -0.64
N PHE A 32 9.58 0.70 -0.35
CA PHE A 32 8.98 1.00 0.94
C PHE A 32 7.94 -0.07 1.32
N TRP A 33 7.01 -0.37 0.40
CA TRP A 33 6.00 -1.39 0.65
C TRP A 33 6.61 -2.78 0.78
N ASP A 34 7.67 -3.10 0.03
CA ASP A 34 8.40 -4.35 0.18
C ASP A 34 9.01 -4.49 1.58
N GLY A 35 9.67 -3.44 2.07
CA GLY A 35 10.22 -3.38 3.42
C GLY A 35 9.13 -3.48 4.48
N PHE A 36 8.00 -2.79 4.29
CA PHE A 36 6.87 -2.82 5.23
C PHE A 36 6.30 -4.24 5.38
N PHE A 37 6.09 -4.97 4.27
CA PHE A 37 5.60 -6.34 4.36
C PHE A 37 6.64 -7.32 4.92
N ASP A 38 7.93 -7.06 4.68
CA ASP A 38 8.99 -7.89 5.26
C ASP A 38 9.06 -7.78 6.79
N VAL A 39 8.58 -6.67 7.40
CA VAL A 39 8.39 -6.58 8.86
C VAL A 39 7.58 -7.77 9.39
N PHE A 40 6.62 -8.24 8.61
CA PHE A 40 5.74 -9.37 8.93
C PHE A 40 6.18 -10.68 8.27
N GLY A 41 7.34 -10.70 7.60
CA GLY A 41 7.84 -11.88 6.87
C GLY A 41 7.00 -12.23 5.65
N MET A 42 6.27 -11.25 5.12
CA MET A 42 5.40 -11.42 3.97
C MET A 42 6.11 -10.94 2.70
N THR A 43 6.02 -11.72 1.64
CA THR A 43 6.53 -11.33 0.32
C THR A 43 5.39 -10.89 -0.58
N ARG A 44 5.51 -9.67 -1.13
CA ARG A 44 4.48 -9.03 -1.97
C ARG A 44 3.97 -9.91 -3.12
N ARG A 45 4.87 -10.70 -3.73
CA ARG A 45 4.60 -11.49 -4.95
C ARG A 45 3.48 -12.51 -4.75
N ARG A 46 3.16 -12.86 -3.51
CA ARG A 46 2.07 -13.78 -3.17
C ARG A 46 0.74 -13.09 -2.86
N LEU A 47 0.74 -11.78 -2.60
CA LEU A 47 -0.39 -11.11 -1.93
C LEU A 47 -1.01 -9.99 -2.76
N ALA A 48 -0.21 -9.25 -3.54
CA ALA A 48 -0.68 -8.01 -4.15
C ALA A 48 -0.12 -7.77 -5.56
N SER A 49 -0.87 -6.99 -6.35
CA SER A 49 -0.42 -6.42 -7.63
C SER A 49 -0.15 -4.93 -7.46
N PHE A 50 0.98 -4.46 -7.96
CA PHE A 50 1.28 -3.02 -8.09
C PHE A 50 0.71 -2.49 -9.39
N GLU A 51 0.40 -1.19 -9.42
CA GLU A 51 -0.10 -0.51 -10.63
C GLU A 51 -1.32 -1.24 -11.18
N HIS A 52 -2.21 -1.69 -10.29
CA HIS A 52 -3.42 -2.39 -10.71
C HIS A 52 -4.35 -1.39 -11.37
N GLU A 53 -4.74 -1.68 -12.61
CA GLU A 53 -5.69 -0.86 -13.33
C GLU A 53 -7.09 -1.07 -12.76
N VAL A 54 -7.72 0.00 -12.28
CA VAL A 54 -9.08 0.00 -11.75
C VAL A 54 -9.91 1.04 -12.46
N GLU A 55 -11.17 0.71 -12.74
CA GLU A 55 -12.13 1.67 -13.25
C GLU A 55 -12.52 2.64 -12.13
N LYS A 56 -12.48 3.95 -12.42
CA LYS A 56 -12.87 4.99 -11.47
C LYS A 56 -14.37 5.26 -11.54
N ARG A 57 -14.91 5.78 -10.44
CA ARG A 57 -16.24 6.39 -10.44
C ARG A 57 -16.35 7.47 -11.52
N GLY A 58 -17.36 7.37 -12.38
CA GLY A 58 -17.59 8.34 -13.47
C GLY A 58 -16.91 7.96 -14.80
N GLY A 59 -16.24 6.81 -14.87
CA GLY A 59 -15.57 6.31 -16.07
C GLY A 59 -14.10 6.70 -16.13
N GLY A 60 -13.34 5.96 -16.95
CA GLY A 60 -11.89 6.10 -17.07
C GLY A 60 -11.12 5.12 -16.19
N LYS A 61 -9.81 5.05 -16.43
CA LYS A 61 -8.88 4.13 -15.77
C LYS A 61 -8.02 4.88 -14.76
N GLY A 62 -7.73 4.27 -13.63
CA GLY A 62 -6.68 4.70 -12.72
C GLY A 62 -5.81 3.54 -12.31
N TYR A 63 -4.71 3.88 -11.64
CA TYR A 63 -3.76 2.92 -11.12
C TYR A 63 -3.67 3.12 -9.62
N VAL A 64 -3.88 2.04 -8.88
CA VAL A 64 -3.59 1.99 -7.44
C VAL A 64 -2.16 1.54 -7.23
N ASP A 65 -1.51 2.09 -6.22
CA ASP A 65 -0.12 1.75 -5.91
C ASP A 65 0.02 0.29 -5.50
N LEU A 66 -0.87 -0.18 -4.62
CA LEU A 66 -0.94 -1.58 -4.23
C LEU A 66 -2.38 -2.04 -4.01
N PHE A 67 -2.69 -3.21 -4.58
CA PHE A 67 -3.97 -3.87 -4.36
C PHE A 67 -3.80 -5.34 -3.98
N TRP A 68 -4.34 -5.69 -2.80
CA TRP A 68 -4.56 -7.04 -2.31
C TRP A 68 -6.08 -7.29 -2.26
N PRO A 69 -6.64 -8.00 -3.26
CA PRO A 69 -8.08 -8.29 -3.33
C PRO A 69 -8.65 -8.87 -2.04
N GLY A 70 -9.74 -8.27 -1.55
CA GLY A 70 -10.45 -8.72 -0.34
C GLY A 70 -9.77 -8.34 0.98
N MET A 71 -8.66 -7.61 0.94
CA MET A 71 -7.87 -7.30 2.14
C MET A 71 -7.43 -5.83 2.21
N LEU A 72 -6.63 -5.36 1.25
CA LEU A 72 -5.91 -4.10 1.40
C LEU A 72 -5.84 -3.33 0.06
N LEU A 73 -6.12 -2.04 0.12
CA LEU A 73 -5.84 -1.08 -0.95
C LEU A 73 -4.96 0.02 -0.39
N VAL A 74 -3.90 0.37 -1.12
CA VAL A 74 -2.93 1.38 -0.70
C VAL A 74 -2.81 2.46 -1.76
N GLU A 75 -2.77 3.70 -1.28
CA GLU A 75 -2.34 4.88 -2.04
C GLU A 75 -1.16 5.54 -1.33
N HIS A 76 -0.08 5.77 -2.06
CA HIS A 76 1.14 6.38 -1.58
C HIS A 76 1.31 7.73 -2.30
N LYS A 77 1.91 8.71 -1.61
CA LYS A 77 2.19 10.04 -2.17
C LYS A 77 3.61 10.45 -1.80
N SER A 78 4.13 11.48 -2.46
CA SER A 78 5.37 12.12 -2.01
C SER A 78 5.18 12.75 -0.64
N ARG A 79 6.24 12.79 0.16
CA ARG A 79 6.24 13.41 1.48
C ARG A 79 5.65 14.82 1.48
N GLY A 80 4.70 15.05 2.38
CA GLY A 80 4.01 16.33 2.56
C GLY A 80 2.87 16.58 1.56
N LYS A 81 2.55 15.64 0.67
CA LYS A 81 1.31 15.70 -0.11
C LYS A 81 0.11 15.31 0.77
N SER A 82 -1.09 15.67 0.30
CA SER A 82 -2.31 15.49 1.08
C SER A 82 -2.74 14.02 1.15
N LEU A 83 -2.72 13.46 2.36
CA LEU A 83 -3.25 12.13 2.65
C LEU A 83 -4.78 12.07 2.55
N ASP A 84 -5.49 13.17 2.81
CA ASP A 84 -6.94 13.24 2.58
C ASP A 84 -7.27 13.00 1.10
N LYS A 85 -6.50 13.61 0.19
CA LYS A 85 -6.65 13.34 -1.26
C LYS A 85 -6.31 11.90 -1.63
N ALA A 86 -5.29 11.31 -1.01
CA ALA A 86 -4.95 9.90 -1.22
C ALA A 86 -6.08 8.98 -0.74
N HIS A 87 -6.69 9.31 0.39
CA HIS A 87 -7.84 8.60 0.94
C HIS A 87 -9.06 8.71 0.02
N ASP A 88 -9.42 9.92 -0.42
CA ASP A 88 -10.53 10.10 -1.35
C ASP A 88 -10.31 9.34 -2.66
N GLN A 89 -9.08 9.41 -3.20
CA GLN A 89 -8.68 8.66 -4.38
C GLN A 89 -8.84 7.14 -4.20
N ALA A 90 -8.43 6.60 -3.05
CA ALA A 90 -8.59 5.18 -2.73
C ALA A 90 -10.07 4.73 -2.78
N PHE A 91 -10.99 5.55 -2.26
CA PHE A 91 -12.42 5.25 -2.24
C PHE A 91 -13.08 5.41 -3.61
N ASP A 92 -12.58 6.31 -4.47
CA ASP A 92 -13.09 6.49 -5.84
C ASP A 92 -12.93 5.24 -6.73
N TYR A 93 -12.06 4.30 -6.35
CA TYR A 93 -11.91 3.01 -7.04
C TYR A 93 -12.95 1.97 -6.64
N PHE A 94 -13.60 2.10 -5.48
CA PHE A 94 -14.50 1.06 -4.95
C PHE A 94 -15.61 0.65 -5.95
N PRO A 95 -16.24 1.58 -6.70
CA PRO A 95 -17.23 1.21 -7.70
C PRO A 95 -16.70 0.31 -8.83
N GLY A 96 -15.39 0.37 -9.13
CA GLY A 96 -14.74 -0.47 -10.13
C GLY A 96 -14.22 -1.81 -9.61
N ILE A 97 -14.32 -2.06 -8.30
CA ILE A 97 -13.86 -3.29 -7.66
C ILE A 97 -15.06 -4.23 -7.45
N LYS A 98 -14.90 -5.50 -7.83
CA LYS A 98 -15.92 -6.53 -7.60
C LYS A 98 -16.16 -6.69 -6.11
N GLU A 99 -17.41 -6.92 -5.70
CA GLU A 99 -17.79 -7.05 -4.29
C GLU A 99 -16.92 -8.06 -3.50
N LYS A 100 -16.62 -9.22 -4.10
CA LYS A 100 -15.74 -10.25 -3.50
C LYS A 100 -14.29 -9.81 -3.30
N ASP A 101 -13.85 -8.78 -4.02
CA ASP A 101 -12.48 -8.27 -4.05
C ASP A 101 -12.36 -6.93 -3.29
N LEU A 102 -13.46 -6.38 -2.76
CA LEU A 102 -13.45 -5.13 -1.99
C LEU A 102 -12.49 -5.24 -0.79
N PRO A 103 -11.59 -4.26 -0.60
CA PRO A 103 -10.60 -4.31 0.48
C PRO A 103 -11.27 -4.10 1.84
N LYS A 104 -10.74 -4.75 2.87
CA LYS A 104 -11.14 -4.53 4.27
C LYS A 104 -10.47 -3.31 4.88
N TYR A 105 -9.29 -2.99 4.38
CA TYR A 105 -8.45 -1.91 4.87
C TYR A 105 -8.06 -1.01 3.70
N VAL A 106 -8.13 0.30 3.94
CA VAL A 106 -7.49 1.32 3.11
C VAL A 106 -6.35 1.89 3.91
N LEU A 107 -5.18 1.97 3.29
CA LEU A 107 -3.99 2.54 3.91
C LEU A 107 -3.42 3.63 3.01
N VAL A 108 -3.11 4.78 3.60
CA VAL A 108 -2.51 5.91 2.89
C VAL A 108 -1.21 6.30 3.56
N SER A 109 -0.22 6.70 2.78
CA SER A 109 1.08 7.16 3.26
C SER A 109 1.66 8.24 2.35
N ASP A 110 2.48 9.11 2.92
CA ASP A 110 3.35 10.05 2.23
C ASP A 110 4.82 9.83 2.63
#